data_AF-X0VPP9-F1
#
_entry.id   AF-X0VPP9-F1
#
_cell.length_a   1.000
_cell.length_b   1.000
_cell.length_c   1.000
_cell.angle_alpha   90.00
_cell.angle_beta   90.00
_cell.angle_gamma   90.00
#
_symmetry.space_group_name_H-M   'P 1'
#
loop_
_entity.id
_entity.type
_entity.pdbx_description
1 polymer ?
#
loop_
_entity_poly.entity_id
_entity_poly.type
_entity_poly.pdbx_seq_one_letter_code
_entity_poly.pdbx_strand_id
1 'polypeptide(L)'
;AVKVIDFGVARLVRGSNGLPANDTATGELVGTLQAMSPEQVSATAAEIGTPTDVYALGLILYELLANRRAYDCHSESLEAVIKRIQEFNPPALNTLVPGISRDLSMIVATCLRKDSKERYQSAGDLAADLNRYLVGSPIRARDPSLIDSLRYWCKRNRLLMAGMFLLAGVLMASVVTITLFALRAEKSRVAAIKERNRVSGMLDFFLDAFRASSPELQGPDTQLRDVLEPAIEDAEVAFASDPRSLAEVQLTLGQTLSQLECPRCRKCG
;
A
#
# COMPACT_ATOMS: atom_id res chain seq x y z
N ALA A 1 -15.12 -11.06 -55.14
CA ALA A 1 -15.80 -11.21 -53.84
C ALA A 1 -15.11 -12.34 -53.07
N VAL A 2 -14.63 -12.07 -51.86
CA VAL A 2 -14.12 -13.12 -50.95
C VAL A 2 -15.33 -13.89 -50.41
N LYS A 3 -15.25 -15.22 -50.39
CA LYS A 3 -16.29 -16.10 -49.86
C LYS A 3 -15.70 -16.90 -48.70
N VAL A 4 -16.37 -16.88 -47.55
CA VAL A 4 -16.04 -17.75 -46.42
C VAL A 4 -16.72 -19.09 -46.66
N ILE A 5 -15.97 -20.18 -46.52
CA ILE A 5 -16.44 -21.56 -46.63
C ILE A 5 -16.16 -22.29 -45.30
N ASP A 6 -16.87 -23.38 -45.04
CA ASP A 6 -16.73 -24.24 -43.83
C ASP A 6 -17.26 -23.68 -42.50
N PHE A 7 -18.55 -23.34 -42.44
CA PHE A 7 -19.29 -23.15 -41.18
C PHE A 7 -19.52 -24.47 -40.38
N GLY A 8 -19.03 -25.62 -40.88
CA GLY A 8 -19.45 -26.97 -40.50
C GLY A 8 -18.88 -27.55 -39.19
N VAL A 9 -17.99 -26.86 -38.48
CA VAL A 9 -17.38 -27.35 -37.22
C VAL A 9 -18.06 -26.74 -35.97
N ALA A 10 -19.16 -26.01 -36.15
CA ALA A 10 -19.79 -25.16 -35.14
C ALA A 10 -20.27 -25.82 -33.83
N ARG A 11 -20.13 -27.14 -33.62
CA ARG A 11 -20.48 -27.76 -32.33
C ARG A 11 -19.90 -29.13 -32.01
N LEU A 12 -18.76 -29.51 -32.58
CA LEU A 12 -18.12 -30.81 -32.30
C LEU A 12 -16.72 -30.64 -31.68
N VAL A 13 -16.66 -29.89 -30.58
CA VAL A 13 -15.56 -30.01 -29.61
C VAL A 13 -16.14 -30.64 -28.35
N ARG A 14 -16.44 -31.94 -28.41
CA ARG A 14 -16.82 -32.76 -27.24
C ARG A 14 -16.01 -34.05 -27.23
N GLY A 15 -14.73 -33.91 -26.94
CA GLY A 15 -13.99 -34.88 -26.13
C GLY A 15 -13.86 -34.29 -24.72
N SER A 16 -13.78 -35.13 -23.68
CA SER A 16 -13.79 -34.74 -22.26
C SER A 16 -12.74 -33.69 -21.84
N ASN A 17 -11.78 -33.36 -22.71
CA ASN A 17 -10.66 -32.46 -22.44
C ASN A 17 -10.57 -31.25 -23.41
N GLY A 18 -11.59 -30.97 -24.23
CA GLY A 18 -11.61 -29.79 -25.12
C GLY A 18 -10.60 -29.78 -26.28
N LEU A 19 -9.75 -30.80 -26.39
CA LEU A 19 -8.84 -31.01 -27.51
C LEU A 19 -9.47 -31.93 -28.58
N PRO A 20 -9.17 -31.75 -29.87
CA PRO A 20 -9.62 -32.65 -30.93
C PRO A 20 -9.11 -34.08 -30.68
N ALA A 21 -9.95 -35.06 -30.97
CA ALA A 21 -9.71 -36.47 -30.64
C ALA A 21 -8.60 -37.10 -31.50
N ASN A 22 -7.56 -37.58 -30.82
CA ASN A 22 -6.64 -38.71 -31.05
C ASN A 22 -6.08 -39.10 -32.43
N ASP A 23 -6.44 -38.50 -33.57
CA ASP A 23 -5.91 -38.86 -34.90
C ASP A 23 -5.09 -37.77 -35.59
N THR A 24 -4.84 -36.65 -34.93
CA THR A 24 -4.10 -35.52 -35.50
C THR A 24 -2.59 -35.65 -35.21
N ALA A 25 -1.75 -35.70 -36.24
CA ALA A 25 -0.29 -35.71 -36.06
C ALA A 25 0.15 -34.50 -35.21
N THR A 26 1.14 -34.66 -34.33
CA THR A 26 1.54 -33.64 -33.32
C THR A 26 1.76 -32.24 -33.92
N GLY A 27 2.28 -32.15 -35.16
CA GLY A 27 2.46 -30.87 -35.86
C GLY A 27 1.16 -30.23 -36.39
N GLU A 28 0.19 -31.03 -36.82
CA GLU A 28 -1.12 -30.56 -37.28
C GLU A 28 -2.00 -30.11 -36.09
N LEU A 29 -1.84 -30.76 -34.93
CA LEU A 29 -2.46 -30.34 -33.67
C LEU A 29 -1.94 -28.97 -33.20
N VAL A 30 -0.62 -28.75 -33.27
CA VAL A 30 0.00 -27.45 -32.97
C VAL A 30 -0.49 -26.36 -33.94
N GLY A 31 -0.60 -26.68 -35.24
CA GLY A 31 -1.14 -25.75 -36.24
C GLY A 31 -2.59 -25.34 -35.97
N THR A 32 -3.42 -26.29 -35.56
CA THR A 32 -4.83 -26.06 -35.23
C THR A 32 -4.97 -25.22 -33.95
N LEU A 33 -4.14 -25.48 -32.93
CA LEU A 33 -4.14 -24.71 -31.68
C LEU A 33 -3.78 -23.23 -31.91
N GLN A 34 -2.84 -22.93 -32.81
CA GLN A 34 -2.45 -21.54 -33.10
C GLN A 34 -3.59 -20.70 -33.69
N ALA A 35 -4.61 -21.34 -34.26
CA ALA A 35 -5.83 -20.67 -34.76
C ALA A 35 -6.92 -20.53 -33.69
N MET A 36 -6.76 -21.14 -32.51
CA MET A 36 -7.75 -21.11 -31.44
C MET A 36 -7.61 -19.87 -30.55
N SER A 37 -8.76 -19.42 -30.04
CA SER A 37 -8.85 -18.42 -28.99
C SER A 37 -8.45 -18.96 -27.61
N PRO A 38 -8.09 -18.09 -26.65
CA PRO A 38 -7.74 -18.50 -25.28
C PRO A 38 -8.82 -19.33 -24.58
N GLU A 39 -10.09 -18.98 -24.76
CA GLU A 39 -11.24 -19.69 -24.17
C GLU A 39 -11.47 -21.08 -24.79
N GLN A 40 -11.19 -21.25 -26.08
CA GLN A 40 -11.27 -22.55 -26.76
C GLN A 40 -10.20 -23.50 -26.23
N VAL A 41 -8.98 -23.01 -26.05
CA VAL A 41 -7.87 -23.80 -25.51
C VAL A 41 -8.05 -24.09 -24.02
N SER A 42 -8.68 -23.19 -23.27
CA SER A 42 -8.99 -23.36 -21.85
C SER A 42 -10.21 -24.27 -21.59
N ALA A 43 -10.83 -24.83 -22.65
CA ALA A 43 -12.02 -25.67 -22.60
C ALA A 43 -13.21 -25.06 -21.80
N THR A 44 -13.29 -23.72 -21.71
CA THR A 44 -14.34 -23.03 -20.96
C THR A 44 -15.55 -22.82 -21.87
N ALA A 45 -16.38 -23.87 -21.99
CA ALA A 45 -17.49 -23.91 -22.95
C ALA A 45 -18.51 -22.77 -22.82
N ALA A 46 -18.61 -22.14 -21.65
CA ALA A 46 -19.53 -21.01 -21.41
C ALA A 46 -19.06 -19.68 -22.02
N GLU A 47 -17.78 -19.57 -22.41
CA GLU A 47 -17.18 -18.33 -22.93
C GLU A 47 -16.98 -18.33 -24.45
N ILE A 48 -17.28 -19.46 -25.12
CA ILE A 48 -17.18 -19.60 -26.57
C ILE A 48 -18.42 -18.96 -27.22
N GLY A 49 -18.19 -17.96 -28.07
CA GLY A 49 -19.26 -17.22 -28.75
C GLY A 49 -18.70 -16.28 -29.82
N THR A 50 -19.47 -15.28 -30.25
CA THR A 50 -19.04 -14.34 -31.30
C THR A 50 -17.67 -13.67 -31.06
N PRO A 51 -17.26 -13.32 -29.82
CA PRO A 51 -15.91 -12.81 -29.56
C PRO A 51 -14.78 -13.80 -29.92
N THR A 52 -15.05 -15.11 -29.90
CA THR A 52 -14.12 -16.16 -30.35
C THR A 52 -13.83 -16.02 -31.84
N ASP A 53 -14.86 -15.81 -32.66
CA ASP A 53 -14.70 -15.59 -34.10
C ASP A 53 -13.96 -14.28 -34.40
N VAL A 54 -14.22 -13.23 -33.60
CA VAL A 54 -13.49 -11.95 -33.68
C VAL A 54 -11.99 -12.15 -33.41
N TYR A 55 -11.62 -13.02 -32.47
CA TYR A 55 -10.23 -13.36 -32.20
C TYR A 55 -9.58 -14.04 -33.41
N ALA A 56 -10.26 -15.03 -34.01
CA ALA A 56 -9.78 -15.72 -35.21
C ALA A 56 -9.61 -14.75 -36.39
N LEU A 57 -10.57 -13.84 -36.62
CA LEU A 57 -10.44 -12.76 -37.60
C LEU A 57 -9.26 -11.84 -37.29
N GLY A 58 -9.01 -11.54 -36.02
CA GLY A 58 -7.83 -10.80 -35.56
C GLY A 58 -6.51 -11.47 -35.92
N LEU A 59 -6.42 -12.80 -35.76
CA LEU A 59 -5.23 -13.58 -36.13
C LEU A 59 -4.99 -13.52 -37.64
N ILE A 60 -6.04 -13.68 -38.44
CA ILE A 60 -5.98 -13.57 -39.90
C ILE A 60 -5.53 -12.18 -40.31
N LEU A 61 -6.13 -11.13 -39.75
CA LEU A 61 -5.73 -9.74 -40.04
C LEU A 61 -4.27 -9.49 -39.67
N TYR A 62 -3.82 -9.98 -38.52
CA TYR A 62 -2.43 -9.89 -38.11
C TYR A 62 -1.51 -10.57 -39.13
N GLU A 63 -1.83 -11.79 -39.55
CA GLU A 63 -1.03 -12.55 -40.51
C GLU A 63 -0.97 -11.88 -41.87
N LEU A 64 -2.10 -11.36 -42.37
CA LEU A 64 -2.16 -10.62 -43.64
C LEU A 64 -1.32 -9.34 -43.61
N LEU A 65 -1.30 -8.63 -42.47
CA LEU A 65 -0.59 -7.37 -42.33
C LEU A 65 0.91 -7.56 -42.04
N ALA A 66 1.26 -8.60 -41.28
CA ALA A 66 2.62 -8.88 -40.86
C ALA A 66 3.36 -9.86 -41.77
N ASN A 67 2.65 -10.55 -42.66
CA ASN A 67 3.12 -11.71 -43.42
C ASN A 67 3.80 -12.79 -42.54
N ARG A 68 3.32 -12.93 -41.31
CA ARG A 68 3.78 -13.92 -40.32
C ARG A 68 2.68 -14.20 -39.30
N ARG A 69 2.72 -15.38 -38.69
CA ARG A 69 1.76 -15.73 -37.62
C ARG A 69 1.91 -14.83 -36.39
N ALA A 70 0.80 -14.61 -35.69
CA ALA A 70 0.79 -13.90 -34.41
C ALA A 70 1.59 -14.65 -33.33
N TYR A 71 1.50 -15.98 -33.35
CA TYR A 71 2.26 -16.90 -32.51
C TYR A 71 3.03 -17.87 -33.40
N ASP A 72 4.35 -17.80 -33.35
CA ASP A 72 5.22 -18.80 -33.98
C ASP A 72 5.62 -19.83 -32.91
N CYS A 73 5.06 -21.04 -33.03
CA CYS A 73 5.25 -22.11 -32.06
C CYS A 73 5.61 -23.46 -32.71
N HIS A 74 6.20 -23.45 -33.91
CA HIS A 74 6.41 -24.67 -34.71
C HIS A 74 7.29 -25.75 -34.06
N SER A 75 8.04 -25.40 -33.01
CA SER A 75 8.93 -26.29 -32.26
C SER A 75 8.62 -26.36 -30.76
N GLU A 76 7.49 -25.81 -30.32
CA GLU A 76 7.12 -25.76 -28.90
C GLU A 76 6.26 -26.97 -28.48
N SER A 77 6.36 -27.36 -27.21
CA SER A 77 5.47 -28.36 -26.63
C SER A 77 4.02 -27.84 -26.59
N LEU A 78 3.04 -28.74 -26.63
CA LEU A 78 1.63 -28.37 -26.59
C LEU A 78 1.30 -27.45 -25.40
N GLU A 79 1.82 -27.75 -24.21
CA GLU A 79 1.65 -26.91 -23.01
C GLU A 79 2.21 -25.49 -23.19
N ALA A 80 3.38 -25.36 -23.83
CA ALA A 80 3.99 -24.06 -24.10
C ALA A 80 3.14 -23.25 -25.08
N VAL A 81 2.59 -23.89 -26.13
CA VAL A 81 1.66 -23.24 -27.08
C VAL A 81 0.40 -22.74 -26.38
N ILE A 82 -0.22 -23.59 -25.53
CA ILE A 82 -1.39 -23.21 -24.75
C ILE A 82 -1.10 -22.00 -23.87
N LYS A 83 0.00 -22.04 -23.13
CA LYS A 83 0.43 -20.93 -22.26
C LYS A 83 0.69 -19.67 -23.07
N ARG A 84 1.28 -19.80 -24.26
CA ARG A 84 1.53 -18.67 -25.18
C ARG A 84 0.24 -18.01 -25.62
N ILE A 85 -0.75 -18.80 -26.04
CA ILE A 85 -2.08 -18.31 -26.44
C ILE A 85 -2.80 -17.67 -25.26
N GLN A 86 -2.68 -18.20 -24.04
CA GLN A 86 -3.37 -17.64 -22.88
C GLN A 86 -2.71 -16.38 -22.33
N GLU A 87 -1.38 -16.29 -22.34
CA GLU A 87 -0.65 -15.31 -21.54
C GLU A 87 0.06 -14.22 -22.35
N PHE A 88 0.44 -14.51 -23.60
CA PHE A 88 1.31 -13.62 -24.37
C PHE A 88 0.54 -12.91 -25.48
N ASN A 89 0.71 -11.59 -25.55
CA ASN A 89 0.22 -10.78 -26.65
C ASN A 89 1.26 -10.75 -27.77
N PRO A 90 0.85 -10.79 -29.04
CA PRO A 90 1.78 -10.69 -30.15
C PRO A 90 2.38 -9.27 -30.20
N PRO A 91 3.57 -9.10 -30.78
CA PRO A 91 4.17 -7.78 -30.96
C PRO A 91 3.23 -6.83 -31.71
N ALA A 92 3.23 -5.54 -31.36
CA ALA A 92 2.37 -4.56 -32.01
C ALA A 92 2.75 -4.39 -33.50
N LEU A 93 1.77 -4.39 -34.39
CA LEU A 93 1.99 -4.38 -35.84
C LEU A 93 2.75 -3.13 -36.32
N ASN A 94 2.44 -1.96 -35.74
CA ASN A 94 3.11 -0.70 -36.05
C ASN A 94 4.60 -0.68 -35.63
N THR A 95 5.02 -1.56 -34.72
CA THR A 95 6.45 -1.72 -34.36
C THR A 95 7.18 -2.69 -35.27
N LEU A 96 6.44 -3.61 -35.88
CA LEU A 96 6.99 -4.67 -36.72
C LEU A 96 7.08 -4.27 -38.19
N VAL A 97 6.01 -3.66 -38.71
CA VAL A 97 5.84 -3.38 -40.13
C VAL A 97 5.84 -1.86 -40.33
N PRO A 98 6.89 -1.29 -40.93
CA PRO A 98 6.91 0.12 -41.29
C PRO A 98 5.71 0.48 -42.18
N GLY A 99 5.02 1.56 -41.85
CA GLY A 99 3.86 2.04 -42.60
C GLY A 99 2.49 1.58 -42.08
N ILE A 100 2.44 0.65 -41.12
CA ILE A 100 1.19 0.36 -40.40
C ILE A 100 0.90 1.47 -39.39
N SER A 101 -0.29 2.08 -39.50
CA SER A 101 -0.75 3.09 -38.56
C SER A 101 -0.98 2.51 -37.16
N ARG A 102 -0.87 3.37 -36.14
CA ARG A 102 -1.20 2.99 -34.75
C ARG A 102 -2.65 2.52 -34.63
N ASP A 103 -3.57 3.17 -35.33
CA ASP A 103 -5.01 2.88 -35.28
C ASP A 103 -5.32 1.49 -35.82
N LEU A 104 -4.75 1.10 -36.97
CA LEU A 104 -4.92 -0.24 -37.51
C LEU A 104 -4.30 -1.30 -36.59
N SER A 105 -3.11 -1.01 -36.04
CA SER A 105 -2.48 -1.88 -35.05
C SER A 105 -3.36 -2.06 -33.80
N MET A 106 -4.12 -1.03 -33.42
CA MET A 106 -5.01 -1.07 -32.25
C MET A 106 -6.30 -1.82 -32.49
N ILE A 107 -6.87 -1.73 -33.69
CA ILE A 107 -8.00 -2.57 -34.09
C ILE A 107 -7.61 -4.05 -33.97
N VAL A 108 -6.46 -4.44 -34.53
CA VAL A 108 -5.98 -5.84 -34.46
C VAL A 108 -5.67 -6.25 -33.02
N ALA A 109 -4.99 -5.39 -32.25
CA ALA A 109 -4.70 -5.67 -30.84
C ALA A 109 -5.99 -5.85 -30.00
N THR A 110 -7.06 -5.15 -30.34
CA THR A 110 -8.37 -5.29 -29.69
C THR A 110 -9.04 -6.62 -30.02
N CYS A 111 -8.91 -7.12 -31.25
CA CYS A 111 -9.36 -8.47 -31.59
C CYS A 111 -8.59 -9.55 -30.83
N LEU A 112 -7.29 -9.33 -30.57
CA LEU A 112 -6.39 -10.31 -29.95
C LEU A 112 -6.33 -10.23 -28.42
N ARG A 113 -7.27 -9.53 -27.78
CA ARG A 113 -7.40 -9.48 -26.32
C ARG A 113 -7.69 -10.87 -25.75
N LYS A 114 -7.06 -11.17 -24.62
CA LYS A 114 -7.23 -12.47 -23.97
C LYS A 114 -8.62 -12.64 -23.38
N ASP A 115 -9.09 -11.63 -22.65
CA ASP A 115 -10.47 -11.59 -22.16
C ASP A 115 -11.43 -11.30 -23.33
N SER A 116 -12.42 -12.18 -23.53
CA SER A 116 -13.45 -12.05 -24.57
C SER A 116 -14.31 -10.81 -24.43
N LYS A 117 -14.45 -10.27 -23.21
CA LYS A 117 -15.22 -9.06 -22.92
C LYS A 117 -14.52 -7.79 -23.38
N GLU A 118 -13.21 -7.83 -23.60
CA GLU A 118 -12.42 -6.69 -24.09
C GLU A 118 -12.32 -6.63 -25.61
N ARG A 119 -12.83 -7.66 -26.31
CA ARG A 119 -12.87 -7.70 -27.77
C ARG A 119 -14.11 -6.98 -28.28
N TYR A 120 -14.18 -6.81 -29.59
CA TYR A 120 -15.44 -6.52 -30.27
C TYR A 120 -16.45 -7.63 -29.99
N GLN A 121 -17.67 -7.24 -29.62
CA GLN A 121 -18.73 -8.19 -29.28
C GLN A 121 -19.43 -8.76 -30.52
N SER A 122 -19.21 -8.13 -31.68
CA SER A 122 -19.69 -8.62 -32.97
C SER A 122 -18.68 -8.36 -34.09
N ALA A 123 -18.76 -9.14 -35.17
CA ALA A 123 -18.03 -8.86 -36.40
C ALA A 123 -18.45 -7.51 -37.04
N GLY A 124 -19.68 -7.07 -36.78
CA GLY A 124 -20.17 -5.76 -37.20
C GLY A 124 -19.44 -4.60 -36.52
N ASP A 125 -19.12 -4.73 -35.23
CA ASP A 125 -18.35 -3.71 -34.50
C ASP A 125 -16.91 -3.59 -35.02
N LEU A 126 -16.28 -4.74 -35.31
CA LEU A 126 -14.96 -4.77 -35.96
C LEU A 126 -15.02 -4.10 -37.35
N ALA A 127 -16.02 -4.45 -38.16
CA ALA A 127 -16.20 -3.86 -39.49
C ALA A 127 -16.46 -2.34 -39.42
N ALA A 128 -17.20 -1.87 -38.41
CA ALA A 128 -17.44 -0.44 -38.21
C ALA A 128 -16.14 0.32 -37.92
N ASP A 129 -15.25 -0.22 -37.09
CA ASP A 129 -13.97 0.41 -36.77
C ASP A 129 -12.98 0.35 -37.93
N LEU A 130 -12.95 -0.76 -38.69
CA LEU A 130 -12.18 -0.84 -39.94
C LEU A 130 -12.67 0.19 -40.96
N ASN A 131 -13.98 0.37 -41.12
CA ASN A 131 -14.53 1.40 -42.00
C ASN A 131 -14.17 2.81 -41.53
N ARG A 132 -14.25 3.10 -40.21
CA ARG A 132 -13.80 4.38 -39.65
C ARG A 132 -12.34 4.65 -39.99
N TYR A 133 -11.47 3.65 -39.82
CA TYR A 133 -10.08 3.74 -40.18
C TYR A 133 -9.88 4.04 -41.68
N LEU A 134 -10.56 3.32 -42.56
CA LEU A 134 -10.45 3.50 -44.02
C LEU A 134 -10.89 4.90 -44.50
N VAL A 135 -11.84 5.53 -43.81
CA VAL A 135 -12.31 6.89 -44.14
C VAL A 135 -11.60 7.99 -43.31
N GLY A 136 -10.58 7.64 -42.52
CA GLY A 136 -9.82 8.59 -41.69
C GLY A 136 -10.58 9.17 -40.49
N SER A 137 -11.65 8.50 -40.03
CA SER A 137 -12.40 8.87 -38.84
C SER A 137 -11.82 8.24 -37.56
N PRO A 138 -12.01 8.86 -36.38
CA PRO A 138 -11.58 8.28 -35.11
C PRO A 138 -12.19 6.89 -34.87
N ILE A 139 -11.34 5.92 -34.52
CA ILE A 139 -11.72 4.55 -34.17
C ILE A 139 -12.24 4.46 -32.72
N ARG A 140 -13.03 3.43 -32.39
CA ARG A 140 -13.51 3.18 -31.02
C ARG A 140 -12.53 2.35 -30.21
N ALA A 141 -11.73 1.51 -30.87
CA ALA A 141 -10.67 0.72 -30.26
C ALA A 141 -9.76 1.61 -29.40
N ARG A 142 -9.72 1.35 -28.09
CA ARG A 142 -8.97 2.18 -27.12
C ARG A 142 -7.81 1.38 -26.53
N ASP A 143 -6.68 2.06 -26.32
CA ASP A 143 -5.59 1.49 -25.53
C ASP A 143 -6.11 1.02 -24.16
N PRO A 144 -5.62 -0.11 -23.63
CA PRO A 144 -5.97 -0.50 -22.28
C PRO A 144 -5.49 0.60 -21.34
N SER A 145 -6.38 1.10 -20.48
CA SER A 145 -5.96 2.03 -19.44
C SER A 145 -4.90 1.36 -18.58
N LEU A 146 -3.89 2.12 -18.14
CA LEU A 146 -2.89 1.65 -17.17
C LEU A 146 -3.55 1.03 -15.93
N ILE A 147 -4.74 1.52 -15.59
CA ILE A 147 -5.57 1.02 -14.49
C ILE A 147 -6.08 -0.40 -14.76
N ASP A 148 -6.46 -0.72 -16.01
CA ASP A 148 -6.99 -2.03 -16.37
C ASP A 148 -5.87 -3.08 -16.35
N SER A 149 -4.71 -2.77 -16.94
CA SER A 149 -3.54 -3.67 -16.87
C SER A 149 -3.07 -3.92 -15.43
N LEU A 150 -3.11 -2.90 -14.56
CA LEU A 150 -2.82 -3.05 -13.13
C LEU A 150 -3.87 -3.93 -12.44
N ARG A 151 -5.16 -3.80 -12.80
CA ARG A 151 -6.25 -4.61 -12.26
C ARG A 151 -6.11 -6.09 -12.60
N TYR A 152 -5.67 -6.41 -13.82
CA TYR A 152 -5.40 -7.78 -14.24
C TYR A 152 -4.15 -8.35 -13.58
N TRP A 153 -3.09 -7.54 -13.45
CA TRP A 153 -1.90 -7.94 -12.71
C TRP A 153 -2.22 -8.24 -11.24
N CYS A 154 -3.05 -7.40 -10.60
CA CYS A 154 -3.57 -7.63 -9.25
C CYS A 154 -4.45 -8.88 -9.14
N LYS A 155 -5.33 -9.15 -10.13
CA LYS A 155 -6.15 -10.37 -10.14
C LYS A 155 -5.32 -11.64 -10.35
N ARG A 156 -4.26 -11.57 -11.15
CA ARG A 156 -3.39 -12.71 -11.48
C ARG A 156 -2.38 -13.01 -10.37
N ASN A 157 -1.97 -11.99 -9.61
CA ASN A 157 -0.95 -12.12 -8.57
C ASN A 157 -1.50 -11.94 -7.14
N ARG A 158 -2.63 -12.60 -6.84
CA ARG A 158 -3.29 -12.53 -5.51
C ARG A 158 -2.34 -12.85 -4.34
N LEU A 159 -1.38 -13.75 -4.54
CA LEU A 159 -0.39 -14.12 -3.52
C LEU A 159 0.64 -13.00 -3.27
N LEU A 160 1.16 -12.35 -4.33
CA LEU A 160 2.06 -11.21 -4.14
C LEU A 160 1.34 -10.01 -3.51
N MET A 161 0.08 -9.78 -3.87
CA MET A 161 -0.75 -8.75 -3.23
C MET A 161 -0.95 -9.03 -1.75
N ALA A 162 -1.30 -10.28 -1.39
CA ALA A 162 -1.42 -10.67 0.01
C ALA A 162 -0.10 -10.45 0.79
N GLY A 163 1.05 -10.78 0.19
CA GLY A 163 2.37 -10.51 0.77
C GLY A 163 2.64 -9.01 0.95
N MET A 164 2.28 -8.18 -0.02
CA MET A 164 2.48 -6.73 0.04
C MET A 164 1.60 -6.06 1.12
N PHE A 165 0.33 -6.49 1.25
CA PHE A 165 -0.55 -6.03 2.31
C PHE A 165 -0.08 -6.48 3.69
N LEU A 166 0.42 -7.71 3.83
CA LEU A 166 1.04 -8.18 5.07
C LEU A 166 2.26 -7.35 5.46
N LEU A 167 3.16 -7.10 4.51
CA LEU A 167 4.35 -6.28 4.75
C LEU A 167 3.97 -4.85 5.17
N ALA A 168 3.03 -4.23 4.47
CA ALA A 168 2.53 -2.89 4.80
C ALA A 168 1.88 -2.87 6.20
N GLY A 169 1.11 -3.90 6.56
CA GLY A 169 0.52 -4.06 7.89
C GLY A 169 1.57 -4.17 8.99
N VAL A 170 2.64 -4.95 8.77
CA VAL A 170 3.75 -5.10 9.71
C VAL A 170 4.51 -3.77 9.89
N LEU A 171 4.78 -3.05 8.80
CA LEU A 171 5.43 -1.73 8.84
C LEU A 171 4.57 -0.68 9.55
N MET A 172 3.25 -0.68 9.32
CA MET A 172 2.34 0.23 10.03
C MET A 172 2.27 -0.09 11.52
N ALA A 173 2.19 -1.37 11.89
CA ALA A 173 2.19 -1.80 13.29
C ALA A 173 3.51 -1.44 14.00
N SER A 174 4.66 -1.55 13.32
CA SER A 174 5.95 -1.17 13.88
C SER A 174 6.04 0.33 14.13
N VAL A 175 5.60 1.18 13.19
CA VAL A 175 5.56 2.63 13.38
C VAL A 175 4.65 3.01 14.55
N VAL A 176 3.46 2.41 14.63
CA VAL A 176 2.52 2.67 15.74
C VAL A 176 3.11 2.26 17.08
N THR A 177 3.71 1.07 17.17
CA THR A 177 4.31 0.58 18.43
C THR A 177 5.51 1.44 18.86
N ILE A 178 6.39 1.84 17.94
CA ILE A 178 7.50 2.76 18.21
C ILE A 178 6.97 4.10 18.74
N THR A 179 5.95 4.66 18.10
CA THR A 179 5.37 5.95 18.48
C THR A 179 4.75 5.89 19.87
N LEU A 180 3.97 4.83 20.16
CA LEU A 180 3.37 4.64 21.49
C LEU A 180 4.43 4.43 22.57
N PHE A 181 5.49 3.69 22.28
CA PHE A 181 6.60 3.48 23.21
C PHE A 181 7.34 4.79 23.51
N ALA A 182 7.63 5.60 22.48
CA ALA A 182 8.28 6.89 22.63
C ALA A 182 7.45 7.86 23.48
N LEU A 183 6.13 7.94 23.25
CA LEU A 183 5.23 8.78 24.04
C LEU A 183 5.13 8.34 25.51
N ARG A 184 5.14 7.03 25.77
CA ARG A 184 5.17 6.49 27.14
C ARG A 184 6.49 6.79 27.84
N ALA A 185 7.60 6.67 27.13
CA ALA A 185 8.94 6.97 27.65
C ALA A 185 9.10 8.46 27.98
N GLU A 186 8.54 9.36 27.19
CA GLU A 186 8.62 10.80 27.47
C GLU A 186 7.84 11.17 28.74
N LYS A 187 6.65 10.58 28.93
CA LYS A 187 5.87 10.79 30.16
C LYS A 187 6.59 10.30 31.41
N SER A 188 7.26 9.14 31.36
CA SER A 188 8.02 8.63 32.51
C SER A 188 9.27 9.47 32.78
N ARG A 189 9.95 9.97 31.74
CA ARG A 189 11.09 10.90 31.87
C ARG A 189 10.68 12.20 32.54
N VAL A 190 9.59 12.82 32.11
CA VAL A 190 9.09 14.07 32.71
C VAL A 190 8.72 13.86 34.18
N ALA A 191 8.09 12.73 34.52
CA ALA A 191 7.80 12.41 35.92
C ALA A 191 9.08 12.24 36.77
N ALA A 192 10.09 11.56 36.23
CA ALA A 192 11.37 11.38 36.92
C ALA A 192 12.16 12.69 37.11
N ILE A 193 12.12 13.60 36.12
CA ILE A 193 12.76 14.92 36.22
C ILE A 193 12.06 15.78 37.27
N LYS A 194 10.72 15.77 37.30
CA LYS A 194 9.95 16.50 38.33
C LYS A 194 10.32 16.05 39.74
N GLU A 195 10.43 14.75 39.96
CA GLU A 195 10.78 14.21 41.28
C GLU A 195 12.20 14.62 41.70
N ARG A 196 13.19 14.53 40.79
CA ARG A 196 14.56 14.99 41.06
C ARG A 196 14.61 16.48 41.38
N ASN A 197 13.96 17.30 40.57
CA ASN A 197 13.96 18.76 40.75
C ASN A 197 13.27 19.15 42.06
N ARG A 198 12.23 18.41 42.48
CA ARG A 198 11.56 18.62 43.76
C ARG A 198 12.49 18.36 44.95
N VAL A 199 13.23 17.24 44.95
CA VAL A 199 14.18 16.93 46.02
C VAL A 199 15.32 17.96 46.08
N SER A 200 15.93 18.27 44.93
CA SER A 200 17.02 19.26 44.89
C SER A 200 16.54 20.66 45.28
N GLY A 201 15.41 21.13 44.75
CA GLY A 201 14.89 22.47 45.07
C GLY A 201 14.52 22.64 46.54
N MET A 202 13.99 21.58 47.17
CA MET A 202 13.70 21.61 48.60
C MET A 202 14.97 21.63 49.45
N LEU A 203 16.00 20.86 49.07
CA LEU A 203 17.30 20.87 49.75
C LEU A 203 18.00 22.24 49.62
N ASP A 204 18.02 22.81 48.42
CA ASP A 204 18.63 24.13 48.15
C ASP A 204 17.94 25.22 48.98
N PHE A 205 16.60 25.22 49.04
CA PHE A 205 15.84 26.14 49.88
C PHE A 205 16.22 26.02 51.37
N PHE A 206 16.27 24.80 51.92
CA PHE A 206 16.63 24.60 53.33
C PHE A 206 18.07 25.02 53.62
N LEU A 207 19.00 24.78 52.70
CA LEU A 207 20.39 25.20 52.85
C LEU A 207 20.54 26.73 52.78
N ASP A 208 19.82 27.39 51.88
CA ASP A 208 19.82 28.86 51.78
C ASP A 208 19.15 29.50 53.01
N ALA A 209 18.04 28.95 53.49
CA ALA A 209 17.41 29.39 54.73
C ALA A 209 18.33 29.19 55.96
N PHE A 210 19.10 28.09 56.00
CA PHE A 210 20.08 27.85 57.07
C PHE A 210 21.33 28.73 56.96
N ARG A 211 21.76 29.08 55.75
CA ARG A 211 22.84 30.05 55.55
C ARG A 211 22.41 31.45 55.95
N ALA A 212 21.17 31.83 55.64
CA ALA A 212 20.57 33.07 56.10
C ALA A 212 20.44 33.14 57.63
N SER A 213 20.41 31.98 58.31
CA SER A 213 20.39 31.88 59.78
C SER A 213 21.78 31.78 60.44
N SER A 214 22.86 31.78 59.66
CA SER A 214 24.22 31.65 60.21
C SER A 214 24.60 32.91 61.02
N PRO A 215 24.96 32.77 62.31
CA PRO A 215 25.08 33.88 63.27
C PRO A 215 26.27 34.82 63.05
N GLU A 216 27.08 34.60 62.01
CA GLU A 216 28.23 35.46 61.67
C GLU A 216 27.81 36.81 61.07
N LEU A 217 26.54 36.97 60.66
CA LEU A 217 25.98 38.20 60.07
C LEU A 217 24.92 38.89 60.94
N GLN A 218 24.49 38.28 62.06
CA GLN A 218 23.37 38.77 62.88
C GLN A 218 23.82 38.98 64.33
N GLY A 219 23.55 40.16 64.88
CA GLY A 219 23.97 40.56 66.22
C GLY A 219 23.41 39.68 67.35
N PRO A 220 23.98 39.78 68.57
CA PRO A 220 23.73 38.85 69.68
C PRO A 220 22.29 38.74 70.22
N ASP A 221 21.34 39.56 69.74
CA ASP A 221 19.94 39.61 70.21
C ASP A 221 18.89 39.09 69.19
N THR A 222 19.31 38.44 68.11
CA THR A 222 18.37 38.02 67.05
C THR A 222 17.58 36.78 67.49
N GLN A 223 16.26 36.88 67.58
CA GLN A 223 15.41 35.74 67.92
C GLN A 223 15.20 34.89 66.67
N LEU A 224 15.18 33.56 66.82
CA LEU A 224 15.01 32.60 65.70
C LEU A 224 13.74 32.88 64.84
N ARG A 225 12.74 33.58 65.40
CA ARG A 225 11.57 34.06 64.66
C ARG A 225 11.92 35.08 63.56
N ASP A 226 12.86 35.99 63.84
CA ASP A 226 13.21 37.11 62.96
C ASP A 226 13.96 36.60 61.71
N VAL A 227 14.39 35.32 61.75
CA VAL A 227 15.07 34.60 60.66
C VAL A 227 14.12 33.66 59.91
N LEU A 228 13.13 33.08 60.60
CA LEU A 228 12.16 32.14 60.01
C LEU A 228 11.04 32.86 59.25
N GLU A 229 10.70 34.09 59.63
CA GLU A 229 9.62 34.85 58.98
C GLU A 229 9.93 35.24 57.52
N PRO A 230 11.15 35.73 57.17
CA PRO A 230 11.55 35.91 55.78
C PRO A 230 11.58 34.60 54.98
N ALA A 231 11.96 33.49 55.62
CA ALA A 231 12.01 32.19 54.96
C ALA A 231 10.62 31.67 54.52
N ILE A 232 9.54 32.09 55.19
CA ILE A 232 8.16 31.77 54.79
C ILE A 232 7.80 32.51 53.50
N GLU A 233 8.12 33.80 53.42
CA GLU A 233 7.84 34.63 52.24
C GLU A 233 8.67 34.17 51.03
N ASP A 234 9.95 33.83 51.25
CA ASP A 234 10.83 33.26 50.22
C ASP A 234 10.34 31.88 49.71
N ALA A 235 9.75 31.06 50.58
CA ALA A 235 9.18 29.77 50.19
C ALA A 235 7.99 29.94 49.24
N GLU A 236 7.11 30.93 49.48
CA GLU A 236 5.96 31.21 48.62
C GLU A 236 6.38 31.63 47.21
N VAL A 237 7.46 32.40 47.11
CA VAL A 237 8.04 32.81 45.82
C VAL A 237 8.74 31.64 45.12
N ALA A 238 9.58 30.88 45.85
CA ALA A 238 10.38 29.80 45.28
C ALA A 238 9.53 28.61 44.79
N PHE A 239 8.41 28.32 45.45
CA PHE A 239 7.54 27.19 45.13
C PHE A 239 6.18 27.59 44.52
N ALA A 240 6.04 28.82 44.00
CA ALA A 240 4.80 29.31 43.37
C ALA A 240 4.25 28.39 42.25
N SER A 241 5.13 27.69 41.52
CA SER A 241 4.76 26.75 40.46
C SER A 241 4.49 25.31 40.93
N ASP A 242 4.75 24.99 42.21
CA ASP A 242 4.55 23.66 42.78
C ASP A 242 3.87 23.73 44.17
N PRO A 243 2.52 23.82 44.19
CA PRO A 243 1.74 24.01 45.42
C PRO A 243 1.90 22.88 46.44
N ARG A 244 2.28 21.67 46.00
CA ARG A 244 2.48 20.53 46.89
C ARG A 244 3.76 20.67 47.70
N SER A 245 4.86 21.09 47.03
CA SER A 245 6.14 21.35 47.70
C SER A 245 6.03 22.55 48.63
N LEU A 246 5.31 23.60 48.22
CA LEU A 246 5.02 24.75 49.09
C LEU A 246 4.30 24.32 50.39
N ALA A 247 3.24 23.53 50.28
CA ALA A 247 2.48 23.07 51.46
C ALA A 247 3.35 22.25 52.43
N GLU A 248 4.26 21.42 51.92
CA GLU A 248 5.16 20.59 52.74
C GLU A 248 6.23 21.41 53.46
N VAL A 249 6.82 22.40 52.77
CA VAL A 249 7.76 23.36 53.37
C VAL A 249 7.05 24.20 54.44
N GLN A 250 5.88 24.76 54.15
CA GLN A 250 5.09 25.56 55.11
C GLN A 250 4.65 24.74 56.32
N LEU A 251 4.26 23.47 56.15
CA LEU A 251 3.95 22.58 57.27
C LEU A 251 5.17 22.35 58.15
N THR A 252 6.34 22.14 57.57
CA THR A 252 7.59 21.89 58.30
C THR A 252 8.00 23.15 59.08
N LEU A 253 7.97 24.33 58.45
CA LEU A 253 8.27 25.61 59.09
C LEU A 253 7.26 25.92 60.22
N GLY A 254 5.96 25.73 59.96
CA GLY A 254 4.90 25.95 60.95
C GLY A 254 5.01 25.00 62.15
N GLN A 255 5.34 23.73 61.93
CA GLN A 255 5.63 22.79 63.02
C GLN A 255 6.84 23.25 63.85
N THR A 256 7.90 23.71 63.19
CA THR A 256 9.12 24.19 63.87
C THR A 256 8.84 25.43 64.71
N LEU A 257 8.10 26.41 64.17
CA LEU A 257 7.66 27.60 64.91
C LEU A 257 6.77 27.24 66.11
N SER A 258 5.80 26.34 65.93
CA SER A 258 4.92 25.91 67.02
C SER A 258 5.69 25.24 68.18
N GLN A 259 6.78 24.53 67.88
CA GLN A 259 7.65 23.92 68.91
C GLN A 259 8.44 24.99 69.68
N LEU A 260 8.87 26.06 69.02
CA LEU A 260 9.57 27.19 69.64
C LEU A 260 8.65 28.04 70.54
N GLU A 261 7.36 28.13 70.19
CA GLU A 261 6.35 28.87 70.97
C GLU A 261 5.83 28.09 72.18
N CYS A 262 6.14 26.80 72.29
CA CYS A 262 5.66 25.98 73.39
C CYS A 262 6.30 26.43 74.73
N PRO A 263 5.49 26.82 75.75
CA PRO A 263 5.99 27.39 77.01
C PRO A 263 6.85 26.42 77.85
N ARG A 264 6.91 25.14 77.47
CA ARG A 264 7.74 24.12 78.11
C ARG A 264 9.22 24.20 77.71
N CYS A 265 9.56 24.71 76.52
CA CYS A 265 10.94 24.82 76.04
C CYS A 265 11.66 26.10 76.53
N ARG A 266 10.94 27.19 76.81
CA ARG A 266 11.51 28.41 77.44
C ARG A 266 12.08 28.19 78.84
N LYS A 267 11.83 27.04 79.48
CA LYS A 267 12.31 26.74 80.84
C LYS A 267 13.58 25.86 80.88
N CYS A 268 14.16 25.51 79.73
CA CYS A 268 15.37 24.70 79.66
C CYS A 268 16.55 25.36 78.93
N GLY A 269 16.46 26.66 78.61
CA GLY A 269 17.57 27.49 78.13
C GLY A 269 18.03 28.43 79.22
#